data_AF-A0A4Q3WVF6-F1
#
_entry.id   AF-A0A4Q3WVF6-F1
#
_cell.length_a   1.000
_cell.length_b   1.000
_cell.length_c   1.000
_cell.angle_alpha   90.00
_cell.angle_beta   90.00
_cell.angle_gamma   90.00
#
_symmetry.space_group_name_H-M   'P 1'
#
loop_
_entity.id
_entity.type
_entity.pdbx_description
1 polymer ?
#
loop_
_entity_poly.entity_id
_entity_poly.type
_entity_poly.pdbx_seq_one_letter_code
_entity_poly.pdbx_strand_id
1 'polypeptide(L)'
;MKRPLSIMLSLAAINPAIASSKDSADMNSVNTRTPIDRHALVSRHNVVLTKFDSERPLQVGNGEFAFGMDITGLQSFVPFNTMSQWGWHSSPLPAGKKLTDYQMPTMAMHGRQVPMPLPDPKEPELSNWLVGNPHRINLGRIGMALTKSDGTPAVKEDLQNPRQELDLWSGIVTSRFSLEGVPVTVTTACHPTTDAVAARVESPLVNAGRIAVFIDFPSDRRSEFDNFVGSWDRPKPEETKMVLKGQTAAFTRTLKGETVDPYFVALTWKGKAALTPSEKAPHLLPLVIQKAEYGAEDKWFDVTDLVSKAVKGNQLSLFVNNDLFGDPILKTVKTLKVSYTLGGQPLTAQVGENQNLNIQSVPTPDRYTLQPAKGEAKDGAFSFVASFAPKAIPRSNSDATTVFAASRDNWRHYWSTGGAIDLSGSQDPRWKELERRIVLSQYLMKANESGSLPPQESGLVNN
;
A
#
# COMPACT_ATOMS: atom_id res chain seq x y z
N MET A 1 -54.49 -4.42 -62.19
CA MET A 1 -54.20 -5.71 -61.52
C MET A 1 -52.81 -5.60 -60.89
N LYS A 2 -52.65 -6.03 -59.62
CA LYS A 2 -51.53 -5.86 -58.68
C LYS A 2 -51.63 -4.65 -57.73
N ARG A 3 -51.98 -4.98 -56.48
CA ARG A 3 -52.03 -4.16 -55.25
C ARG A 3 -50.64 -4.16 -54.57
N PRO A 4 -50.32 -3.17 -53.72
CA PRO A 4 -49.08 -3.13 -52.95
C PRO A 4 -49.13 -4.07 -51.74
N LEU A 5 -47.99 -4.67 -51.41
CA LEU A 5 -47.82 -5.59 -50.28
C LEU A 5 -47.24 -4.79 -49.09
N SER A 6 -48.05 -4.50 -48.07
CA SER A 6 -47.59 -4.08 -46.75
C SER A 6 -47.25 -5.32 -45.93
N ILE A 7 -46.00 -5.44 -45.49
CA ILE A 7 -45.58 -6.43 -44.50
C ILE A 7 -45.60 -5.73 -43.14
N MET A 8 -46.56 -6.09 -42.30
CA MET A 8 -46.55 -5.81 -40.87
C MET A 8 -45.58 -6.79 -40.19
N LEU A 9 -44.56 -6.28 -39.49
CA LEU A 9 -43.82 -7.07 -38.49
C LEU A 9 -44.62 -7.08 -37.19
N SER A 10 -45.13 -8.24 -36.81
CA SER A 10 -45.70 -8.51 -35.48
C SER A 10 -44.58 -8.70 -34.46
N LEU A 11 -44.56 -7.89 -33.40
CA LEU A 11 -43.79 -8.19 -32.18
C LEU A 11 -44.42 -9.40 -31.47
N ALA A 12 -43.70 -10.51 -31.39
CA ALA A 12 -44.06 -11.63 -30.53
C ALA A 12 -43.63 -11.31 -29.09
N ALA A 13 -44.59 -11.01 -28.21
CA ALA A 13 -44.38 -10.98 -26.78
C ALA A 13 -44.39 -12.42 -26.24
N ILE A 14 -43.29 -12.86 -25.62
CA ILE A 14 -43.22 -14.14 -24.92
C ILE A 14 -43.76 -13.90 -23.50
N ASN A 15 -44.98 -14.37 -23.23
CA ASN A 15 -45.54 -14.45 -21.88
C ASN A 15 -44.96 -15.68 -21.16
N PRO A 16 -44.45 -15.59 -19.93
CA PRO A 16 -44.19 -16.77 -19.12
C PRO A 16 -45.52 -17.32 -18.58
N ALA A 17 -45.74 -18.62 -18.80
CA ALA A 17 -46.89 -19.34 -18.30
C ALA A 17 -46.86 -19.42 -16.76
N ILE A 18 -47.87 -18.86 -16.10
CA ILE A 18 -48.14 -19.07 -14.67
C ILE A 18 -48.97 -20.35 -14.56
N ALA A 19 -48.40 -21.39 -13.97
CA ALA A 19 -49.16 -22.56 -13.55
C ALA A 19 -49.99 -22.19 -12.32
N SER A 20 -51.31 -22.12 -12.49
CA SER A 20 -52.29 -21.97 -11.41
C SER A 20 -52.62 -23.35 -10.85
N SER A 21 -52.15 -23.67 -9.63
CA SER A 21 -52.77 -24.68 -8.79
C SER A 21 -53.68 -23.99 -7.78
N LYS A 22 -54.98 -24.25 -7.88
CA LYS A 22 -55.99 -23.93 -6.88
C LYS A 22 -55.69 -24.71 -5.61
N ASP A 23 -55.30 -24.00 -4.55
CA ASP A 23 -55.71 -24.31 -3.19
C ASP A 23 -55.84 -23.00 -2.44
N SER A 24 -57.08 -22.68 -2.09
CA SER A 24 -57.49 -21.45 -1.41
C SER A 24 -57.85 -21.77 0.03
N ALA A 25 -56.96 -21.45 0.95
CA ALA A 25 -57.28 -21.01 2.31
C ALA A 25 -55.99 -20.46 2.96
N ASP A 26 -56.10 -19.31 3.62
CA ASP A 26 -55.06 -18.64 4.41
C ASP A 26 -53.89 -17.96 3.66
N MET A 27 -54.22 -16.97 2.82
CA MET A 27 -53.25 -15.94 2.40
C MET A 27 -53.72 -14.54 2.80
N ASN A 28 -53.98 -14.35 4.09
CA ASN A 28 -53.97 -13.04 4.74
C ASN A 28 -52.88 -13.00 5.81
N SER A 29 -51.65 -13.40 5.45
CA SER A 29 -50.48 -12.80 6.10
C SER A 29 -50.00 -11.69 5.17
N VAL A 30 -50.27 -10.45 5.56
CA VAL A 30 -49.48 -9.32 5.08
C VAL A 30 -48.04 -9.72 5.40
N ASN A 31 -47.30 -10.14 4.38
CA ASN A 31 -45.89 -10.44 4.50
C ASN A 31 -45.20 -9.09 4.69
N THR A 32 -45.30 -8.54 5.91
CA THR A 32 -44.49 -7.40 6.34
C THR A 32 -43.07 -7.90 6.29
N ARG A 33 -42.42 -7.75 5.14
CA ARG A 33 -40.99 -8.01 5.01
C ARG A 33 -40.32 -7.16 6.07
N THR A 34 -39.88 -7.80 7.14
CA THR A 34 -39.07 -7.14 8.17
C THR A 34 -37.94 -6.41 7.46
N PRO A 35 -37.78 -5.09 7.69
CA PRO A 35 -36.67 -4.36 7.09
C PRO A 35 -35.35 -5.08 7.39
N ILE A 36 -34.46 -5.16 6.40
CA ILE A 36 -33.14 -5.77 6.57
C ILE A 36 -32.42 -5.01 7.69
N ASP A 37 -31.96 -5.71 8.72
CA ASP A 37 -31.03 -5.16 9.69
C ASP A 37 -29.67 -5.00 9.02
N ARG A 38 -29.45 -3.81 8.46
CA ARG A 38 -28.24 -3.50 7.68
C ARG A 38 -26.98 -3.49 8.53
N HIS A 39 -27.08 -3.11 9.80
CA HIS A 39 -25.96 -3.15 10.71
C HIS A 39 -25.56 -4.62 10.95
N ALA A 40 -26.51 -5.48 11.29
CA ALA A 40 -26.24 -6.92 11.46
C ALA A 40 -25.76 -7.60 10.16
N LEU A 41 -26.28 -7.20 9.00
CA LEU A 41 -25.83 -7.67 7.68
C LEU A 41 -24.38 -7.33 7.39
N VAL A 42 -23.96 -6.09 7.66
CA VAL A 42 -22.61 -5.65 7.35
C VAL A 42 -21.61 -6.17 8.39
N SER A 43 -21.91 -5.99 9.68
CA SER A 43 -20.96 -6.29 10.77
C SER A 43 -20.63 -7.77 10.90
N ARG A 44 -21.50 -8.69 10.46
CA ARG A 44 -21.20 -10.13 10.47
C ARG A 44 -20.11 -10.54 9.46
N HIS A 45 -19.70 -9.62 8.59
CA HIS A 45 -18.66 -9.81 7.58
C HIS A 45 -17.42 -8.93 7.81
N ASN A 46 -17.32 -8.28 8.99
CA ASN A 46 -16.11 -7.54 9.37
C ASN A 46 -14.86 -8.39 9.16
N VAL A 47 -13.82 -7.78 8.59
CA VAL A 47 -12.60 -8.51 8.21
C VAL A 47 -11.66 -8.53 9.39
N VAL A 48 -11.20 -9.72 9.78
CA VAL A 48 -10.25 -9.91 10.88
C VAL A 48 -9.02 -10.64 10.37
N LEU A 49 -7.86 -10.01 10.53
CA LEU A 49 -6.55 -10.61 10.28
C LEU A 49 -5.85 -10.87 11.61
N THR A 50 -5.26 -12.05 11.77
CA THR A 50 -4.51 -12.45 12.99
C THR A 50 -3.06 -12.81 12.71
N LYS A 51 -2.62 -12.58 11.47
CA LYS A 51 -1.27 -12.88 10.99
C LYS A 51 -0.82 -11.76 10.06
N PHE A 52 0.48 -11.53 10.03
CA PHE A 52 1.09 -10.63 9.07
C PHE A 52 0.97 -11.19 7.65
N ASP A 53 0.62 -10.31 6.71
CA ASP A 53 0.56 -10.59 5.28
C ASP A 53 1.31 -9.46 4.56
N SER A 54 2.29 -9.82 3.72
CA SER A 54 3.10 -8.86 2.98
C SER A 54 2.50 -8.44 1.64
N GLU A 55 1.44 -9.08 1.19
CA GLU A 55 0.89 -8.91 -0.15
C GLU A 55 -0.53 -8.34 -0.14
N ARG A 56 -1.30 -8.60 0.92
CA ARG A 56 -2.75 -8.31 0.97
C ARG A 56 -3.05 -7.31 2.08
N PRO A 57 -2.91 -6.00 1.83
CA PRO A 57 -3.19 -5.00 2.84
C PRO A 57 -4.69 -4.90 3.11
N LEU A 58 -5.06 -4.64 4.37
CA LEU A 58 -6.34 -3.95 4.59
C LEU A 58 -6.21 -2.50 4.12
N GLN A 59 -7.32 -1.94 3.66
CA GLN A 59 -7.39 -0.58 3.16
C GLN A 59 -8.53 0.20 3.78
N VAL A 60 -8.25 1.47 4.04
CA VAL A 60 -9.27 2.50 4.26
C VAL A 60 -9.22 3.45 3.07
N GLY A 61 -10.37 3.95 2.65
CA GLY A 61 -10.46 4.86 1.51
C GLY A 61 -11.81 5.55 1.40
N ASN A 62 -11.87 6.55 0.54
CA ASN A 62 -13.06 7.38 0.34
C ASN A 62 -13.59 7.35 -1.11
N GLY A 63 -12.92 6.60 -2.01
CA GLY A 63 -13.19 6.53 -3.44
C GLY A 63 -12.25 7.38 -4.30
N GLU A 64 -11.77 8.51 -3.76
CA GLU A 64 -10.74 9.37 -4.36
C GLU A 64 -9.33 9.00 -3.91
N PHE A 65 -9.20 8.46 -2.71
CA PHE A 65 -7.97 8.16 -2.01
C PHE A 65 -8.10 6.84 -1.25
N ALA A 66 -7.02 6.07 -1.23
CA ALA A 66 -6.90 4.85 -0.45
C ALA A 66 -5.52 4.74 0.22
N PHE A 67 -5.53 4.15 1.42
CA PHE A 67 -4.36 3.90 2.25
C PHE A 67 -4.32 2.44 2.65
N GLY A 68 -3.36 1.69 2.11
CA GLY A 68 -3.08 0.30 2.50
C GLY A 68 -2.21 0.22 3.73
N MET A 69 -2.46 -0.77 4.59
CA MET A 69 -1.71 -0.95 5.84
C MET A 69 -1.37 -2.41 6.11
N ASP A 70 -0.25 -2.62 6.81
CA ASP A 70 0.10 -3.92 7.38
C ASP A 70 -0.60 -4.12 8.73
N ILE A 71 -0.32 -5.25 9.38
CA ILE A 71 -0.99 -5.68 10.62
C ILE A 71 -0.90 -4.66 11.77
N THR A 72 0.05 -3.72 11.71
CA THR A 72 0.20 -2.64 12.70
C THR A 72 -0.88 -1.56 12.62
N GLY A 73 -1.68 -1.53 11.54
CA GLY A 73 -2.65 -0.48 11.27
C GLY A 73 -2.06 0.72 10.52
N LEU A 74 -0.78 0.64 10.17
CA LEU A 74 -0.02 1.59 9.36
C LEU A 74 0.90 0.80 8.41
N GLN A 75 1.81 1.47 7.68
CA GLN A 75 2.76 0.86 6.75
C GLN A 75 4.14 0.65 7.40
N SER A 76 4.18 0.03 8.58
CA SER A 76 5.37 -0.03 9.45
C SER A 76 6.46 -0.95 8.91
N PHE A 77 6.10 -2.10 8.35
CA PHE A 77 7.03 -3.10 7.82
C PHE A 77 6.93 -3.27 6.30
N VAL A 78 5.77 -2.97 5.71
CA VAL A 78 5.52 -3.10 4.28
C VAL A 78 5.20 -1.74 3.67
N PRO A 79 5.84 -1.32 2.57
CA PRO A 79 5.56 -0.05 1.90
C PRO A 79 4.32 -0.17 0.99
N PHE A 80 3.17 -0.55 1.56
CA PHE A 80 1.92 -0.59 0.80
C PHE A 80 1.57 0.78 0.20
N ASN A 81 0.64 0.77 -0.75
CA ASN A 81 0.33 1.94 -1.54
C ASN A 81 -0.56 2.94 -0.78
N THR A 82 -0.21 4.21 -0.92
CA THR A 82 -1.06 5.36 -0.62
C THR A 82 -1.33 6.07 -1.93
N MET A 83 -2.54 5.96 -2.48
CA MET A 83 -2.84 6.41 -3.84
C MET A 83 -4.10 7.24 -3.90
N SER A 84 -4.22 8.04 -4.95
CA SER A 84 -5.40 8.82 -5.25
C SER A 84 -5.72 8.83 -6.74
N GLN A 85 -6.93 9.25 -7.09
CA GLN A 85 -7.37 9.41 -8.47
C GLN A 85 -6.64 10.54 -9.20
N TRP A 86 -6.08 11.51 -8.48
CA TRP A 86 -5.33 12.63 -9.07
C TRP A 86 -3.81 12.42 -9.08
N GLY A 87 -3.29 11.41 -8.36
CA GLY A 87 -1.87 11.14 -8.18
C GLY A 87 -1.22 10.50 -9.41
N TRP A 88 -1.07 11.25 -10.49
CA TRP A 88 -0.46 10.79 -11.75
C TRP A 88 0.91 11.44 -12.00
N HIS A 89 1.80 10.69 -12.63
CA HIS A 89 3.10 11.18 -13.08
C HIS A 89 3.46 10.61 -14.46
N SER A 90 4.17 11.41 -15.23
CA SER A 90 4.86 10.97 -16.45
C SER A 90 6.36 11.13 -16.24
N SER A 91 7.09 10.02 -16.25
CA SER A 91 8.55 9.99 -16.20
C SER A 91 9.15 10.75 -17.41
N PRO A 92 10.42 11.18 -17.36
CA PRO A 92 11.07 11.83 -18.50
C PRO A 92 11.02 10.94 -19.75
N LEU A 93 10.85 11.56 -20.92
CA LEU A 93 11.01 10.85 -22.20
C LEU A 93 12.39 10.17 -22.31
N PRO A 94 12.51 9.05 -23.06
CA PRO A 94 13.81 8.47 -23.35
C PRO A 94 14.74 9.49 -24.03
N ALA A 95 16.03 9.41 -23.74
CA ALA A 95 16.99 10.42 -24.18
C ALA A 95 16.98 10.56 -25.71
N GLY A 96 16.77 11.80 -26.18
CA GLY A 96 16.75 12.11 -27.62
C GLY A 96 15.47 11.73 -28.36
N LYS A 97 14.46 11.18 -27.70
CA LYS A 97 13.17 10.82 -28.30
C LYS A 97 12.15 11.95 -28.22
N LYS A 98 11.20 11.94 -29.15
CA LYS A 98 10.02 12.80 -29.18
C LYS A 98 8.78 11.94 -29.35
N LEU A 99 7.64 12.39 -28.82
CA LEU A 99 6.36 11.69 -29.00
C LEU A 99 6.00 11.49 -30.50
N THR A 100 6.43 12.41 -31.36
CA THR A 100 6.23 12.34 -32.82
C THR A 100 7.02 11.24 -33.51
N ASP A 101 8.00 10.63 -32.83
CA ASP A 101 8.78 9.52 -33.39
C ASP A 101 7.96 8.22 -33.42
N TYR A 102 6.96 8.10 -32.53
CA TYR A 102 6.07 6.95 -32.48
C TYR A 102 5.12 6.91 -33.69
N GLN A 103 5.04 5.76 -34.35
CA GLN A 103 4.07 5.50 -35.39
C GLN A 103 3.21 4.30 -35.03
N MET A 104 1.89 4.45 -35.08
CA MET A 104 0.97 3.35 -34.85
C MET A 104 1.17 2.25 -35.90
N PRO A 105 1.55 1.03 -35.51
CA PRO A 105 1.56 -0.11 -36.42
C PRO A 105 0.15 -0.36 -36.97
N THR A 106 0.07 -0.86 -38.20
CA THR A 106 -1.22 -1.24 -38.78
C THR A 106 -1.49 -2.73 -38.62
N MET A 107 -2.72 -3.09 -38.29
CA MET A 107 -3.21 -4.46 -38.25
C MET A 107 -4.31 -4.68 -39.27
N ALA A 108 -4.32 -5.86 -39.91
CA ALA A 108 -5.43 -6.28 -40.75
C ALA A 108 -6.64 -6.62 -39.87
N MET A 109 -7.70 -5.82 -39.95
CA MET A 109 -8.97 -6.07 -39.25
C MET A 109 -10.11 -5.91 -40.24
N HIS A 110 -10.90 -6.97 -40.43
CA HIS A 110 -12.04 -6.98 -41.34
C HIS A 110 -11.70 -6.49 -42.77
N GLY A 111 -10.55 -6.91 -43.31
CA GLY A 111 -10.14 -6.59 -44.69
C GLY A 111 -9.57 -5.17 -44.90
N ARG A 112 -9.35 -4.39 -43.84
CA ARG A 112 -8.68 -3.08 -43.88
C ARG A 112 -7.46 -3.06 -42.95
N GLN A 113 -6.44 -2.30 -43.33
CA GLN A 113 -5.34 -1.95 -42.44
C GLN A 113 -5.79 -0.85 -41.49
N VAL A 114 -5.81 -1.13 -40.19
CA VAL A 114 -6.21 -0.18 -39.15
C VAL A 114 -4.98 0.17 -38.32
N PRO A 115 -4.62 1.46 -38.16
CA PRO A 115 -3.58 1.85 -37.22
C PRO A 115 -4.04 1.55 -35.80
N MET A 116 -3.19 0.86 -35.04
CA MET A 116 -3.48 0.44 -33.67
C MET A 116 -2.45 1.05 -32.71
N PRO A 117 -2.86 1.43 -31.49
CA PRO A 117 -1.94 1.89 -30.44
C PRO A 117 -1.16 0.69 -29.86
N LEU A 118 -0.29 0.10 -30.68
CA LEU A 118 0.56 -1.04 -30.34
C LEU A 118 2.03 -0.61 -30.26
N PRO A 119 2.88 -1.40 -29.57
CA PRO A 119 4.32 -1.15 -29.59
C PRO A 119 4.86 -1.06 -31.02
N ASP A 120 5.52 0.05 -31.34
CA ASP A 120 6.21 0.28 -32.61
C ASP A 120 7.57 -0.45 -32.56
N PRO A 121 7.79 -1.48 -33.41
CA PRO A 121 9.06 -2.21 -33.42
C PRO A 121 10.27 -1.34 -33.80
N LYS A 122 10.05 -0.18 -34.43
CA LYS A 122 11.11 0.78 -34.77
C LYS A 122 11.47 1.68 -33.59
N GLU A 123 10.54 1.84 -32.65
CA GLU A 123 10.64 2.73 -31.50
C GLU A 123 10.30 1.98 -30.20
N PRO A 124 11.04 0.90 -29.85
CA PRO A 124 10.68 0.05 -28.71
C PRO A 124 10.80 0.77 -27.36
N GLU A 125 11.81 1.63 -27.18
CA GLU A 125 11.99 2.38 -25.93
C GLU A 125 10.87 3.43 -25.72
N LEU A 126 10.48 4.12 -26.78
CA LEU A 126 9.39 5.10 -26.74
C LEU A 126 8.04 4.40 -26.57
N SER A 127 7.85 3.24 -27.22
CA SER A 127 6.65 2.41 -27.04
C SER A 127 6.50 1.97 -25.59
N ASN A 128 7.56 1.45 -24.97
CA ASN A 128 7.54 1.07 -23.56
C ASN A 128 7.29 2.28 -22.65
N TRP A 129 7.82 3.46 -23.00
CA TRP A 129 7.52 4.70 -22.27
C TRP A 129 6.03 5.07 -22.38
N LEU A 130 5.43 4.97 -23.57
CA LEU A 130 4.02 5.31 -23.81
C LEU A 130 3.05 4.36 -23.09
N VAL A 131 3.40 3.08 -22.94
CA VAL A 131 2.58 2.13 -22.18
C VAL A 131 2.62 2.46 -20.68
N GLY A 132 3.80 2.74 -20.14
CA GLY A 132 3.99 3.05 -18.73
C GLY A 132 3.74 4.50 -18.32
N ASN A 133 3.24 5.37 -19.20
CA ASN A 133 2.99 6.79 -18.88
C ASN A 133 1.68 7.33 -19.51
N PRO A 134 0.92 8.18 -18.79
CA PRO A 134 1.09 8.50 -17.37
C PRO A 134 0.78 7.26 -16.50
N HIS A 135 1.42 7.18 -15.33
CA HIS A 135 1.18 6.12 -14.34
C HIS A 135 0.83 6.73 -12.98
N ARG A 136 0.19 5.95 -12.11
CA ARG A 136 -0.10 6.41 -10.75
C ARG A 136 1.13 6.34 -9.87
N ILE A 137 1.22 7.27 -8.94
CA ILE A 137 2.32 7.34 -7.96
C ILE A 137 1.85 7.01 -6.55
N ASN A 138 2.75 6.41 -5.77
CA ASN A 138 2.58 6.32 -4.33
C ASN A 138 2.88 7.69 -3.70
N LEU A 139 1.89 8.24 -3.01
CA LEU A 139 1.92 9.59 -2.44
C LEU A 139 2.79 9.70 -1.19
N GLY A 140 3.19 8.57 -0.62
CA GLY A 140 4.03 8.51 0.57
C GLY A 140 3.67 7.34 1.45
N ARG A 141 4.62 6.95 2.30
CA ARG A 141 4.45 5.86 3.25
C ARG A 141 4.38 6.39 4.66
N ILE A 142 3.38 5.97 5.43
CA ILE A 142 3.25 6.36 6.84
C ILE A 142 3.24 5.12 7.72
N GLY A 143 4.22 5.01 8.60
CA GLY A 143 4.43 3.83 9.44
C GLY A 143 4.87 4.18 10.85
N MET A 144 4.99 3.16 11.71
CA MET A 144 5.60 3.30 13.02
C MET A 144 7.03 2.78 13.03
N ALA A 145 7.93 3.53 13.63
CA ALA A 145 9.20 3.01 14.09
C ALA A 145 9.03 2.51 15.53
N LEU A 146 9.19 1.20 15.70
CA LEU A 146 9.10 0.52 16.99
C LEU A 146 10.51 0.19 17.48
N THR A 147 10.78 0.42 18.75
CA THR A 147 12.09 0.14 19.37
C THR A 147 11.91 -0.86 20.51
N LYS A 148 12.74 -1.90 20.53
CA LYS A 148 12.84 -2.88 21.62
C LYS A 148 13.46 -2.25 22.87
N SER A 149 13.36 -2.95 24.00
CA SER A 149 13.93 -2.50 25.27
C SER A 149 15.45 -2.36 25.23
N ASP A 150 16.12 -3.17 24.40
CA ASP A 150 17.56 -3.14 24.13
C ASP A 150 18.01 -1.95 23.23
N GLY A 151 17.06 -1.13 22.75
CA GLY A 151 17.32 0.02 21.89
C GLY A 151 17.40 -0.30 20.39
N THR A 152 17.31 -1.58 20.00
CA THR A 152 17.29 -1.98 18.59
C THR A 152 15.89 -1.83 17.97
N PRO A 153 15.77 -1.62 16.65
CA PRO A 153 14.46 -1.59 15.99
C PRO A 153 13.74 -2.94 16.09
N ALA A 154 12.42 -2.91 16.29
CA ALA A 154 11.60 -4.11 16.23
C ALA A 154 11.34 -4.51 14.77
N VAL A 155 11.29 -5.82 14.52
CA VAL A 155 10.88 -6.42 13.25
C VAL A 155 9.46 -7.02 13.37
N LYS A 156 8.89 -7.46 12.24
CA LYS A 156 7.52 -8.01 12.23
C LYS A 156 7.37 -9.26 13.12
N GLU A 157 8.43 -10.07 13.26
CA GLU A 157 8.47 -11.27 14.10
C GLU A 157 8.46 -10.94 15.61
N ASP A 158 8.83 -9.72 16.00
CA ASP A 158 8.79 -9.29 17.40
C ASP A 158 7.36 -8.99 17.88
N LEU A 159 6.40 -8.86 16.95
CA LEU A 159 5.02 -8.59 17.28
C LEU A 159 4.32 -9.86 17.78
N GLN A 160 3.75 -9.75 18.97
CA GLN A 160 3.04 -10.83 19.64
C GLN A 160 1.53 -10.60 19.56
N ASN A 161 0.78 -11.69 19.38
CA ASN A 161 -0.69 -11.70 19.34
C ASN A 161 -1.32 -10.65 18.40
N PRO A 162 -0.82 -10.48 17.17
CA PRO A 162 -1.36 -9.45 16.29
C PRO A 162 -2.81 -9.78 15.90
N ARG A 163 -3.67 -8.76 15.97
CA ARG A 163 -5.05 -8.82 15.50
C ARG A 163 -5.44 -7.47 14.91
N GLN A 164 -5.83 -7.47 13.65
CA GLN A 164 -6.33 -6.31 12.95
C GLN A 164 -7.77 -6.56 12.52
N GLU A 165 -8.65 -5.59 12.74
CA GLU A 165 -10.05 -5.69 12.36
C GLU A 165 -10.49 -4.44 11.61
N LEU A 166 -11.09 -4.65 10.45
CA LEU A 166 -11.84 -3.63 9.72
C LEU A 166 -13.31 -3.75 10.09
N ASP A 167 -13.82 -2.74 10.77
CA ASP A 167 -15.25 -2.57 10.97
C ASP A 167 -15.87 -1.90 9.74
N LEU A 168 -16.54 -2.72 8.92
CA LEU A 168 -17.11 -2.28 7.65
C LEU A 168 -18.18 -1.20 7.86
N TRP A 169 -18.91 -1.24 8.99
CA TRP A 169 -19.97 -0.28 9.26
C TRP A 169 -19.46 1.14 9.52
N SER A 170 -18.26 1.25 10.09
CA SER A 170 -17.62 2.54 10.40
C SER A 170 -16.49 2.93 9.44
N GLY A 171 -15.96 1.97 8.68
CA GLY A 171 -14.74 2.11 7.88
C GLY A 171 -13.48 2.34 8.71
N ILE A 172 -13.50 1.94 9.99
CA ILE A 172 -12.37 2.10 10.90
C ILE A 172 -11.64 0.77 11.03
N VAL A 173 -10.31 0.83 10.93
CA VAL A 173 -9.43 -0.30 11.24
C VAL A 173 -8.90 -0.16 12.66
N THR A 174 -8.98 -1.23 13.44
CA THR A 174 -8.34 -1.34 14.76
C THR A 174 -7.32 -2.47 14.74
N SER A 175 -6.04 -2.12 14.91
CA SER A 175 -4.93 -3.06 15.08
C SER A 175 -4.54 -3.16 16.54
N ARG A 176 -4.30 -4.38 17.02
CA ARG A 176 -3.81 -4.69 18.37
C ARG A 176 -2.67 -5.68 18.27
N PHE A 177 -1.61 -5.46 19.03
CA PHE A 177 -0.48 -6.37 19.18
C PHE A 177 0.25 -6.04 20.48
N SER A 178 1.22 -6.85 20.88
CA SER A 178 2.18 -6.50 21.92
C SER A 178 3.61 -6.56 21.42
N LEU A 179 4.47 -5.68 21.95
CA LEU A 179 5.91 -5.71 21.77
C LEU A 179 6.54 -5.93 23.14
N GLU A 180 7.28 -7.03 23.31
CA GLU A 180 7.85 -7.44 24.61
C GLU A 180 6.79 -7.46 25.75
N GLY A 181 5.60 -7.98 25.46
CA GLY A 181 4.48 -8.01 26.40
C GLY A 181 3.76 -6.68 26.64
N VAL A 182 4.23 -5.56 26.09
CA VAL A 182 3.57 -4.25 26.23
C VAL A 182 2.55 -4.06 25.12
N PRO A 183 1.26 -3.81 25.44
CA PRO A 183 0.21 -3.70 24.43
C PRO A 183 0.31 -2.42 23.62
N VAL A 184 -0.05 -2.52 22.33
CA VAL A 184 -0.20 -1.41 21.40
C VAL A 184 -1.56 -1.56 20.72
N THR A 185 -2.36 -0.50 20.74
CA THR A 185 -3.58 -0.39 19.94
C THR A 185 -3.43 0.76 18.96
N VAL A 186 -3.78 0.53 17.70
CA VAL A 186 -3.78 1.54 16.64
C VAL A 186 -5.16 1.60 16.01
N THR A 187 -5.76 2.77 16.00
CA THR A 187 -7.01 3.05 15.28
C THR A 187 -6.68 3.89 14.05
N THR A 188 -7.13 3.46 12.87
CA THR A 188 -6.85 4.12 11.58
C THR A 188 -8.13 4.30 10.78
N ALA A 189 -8.33 5.47 10.18
CA ALA A 189 -9.47 5.73 9.30
C ALA A 189 -9.14 6.77 8.22
N CYS A 190 -9.89 6.72 7.11
CA CYS A 190 -9.84 7.72 6.06
C CYS A 190 -10.95 8.77 6.25
N HIS A 191 -10.66 10.04 5.98
CA HIS A 191 -11.67 11.09 5.97
C HIS A 191 -12.57 10.96 4.71
N PRO A 192 -13.90 11.09 4.84
CA PRO A 192 -14.81 10.75 3.74
C PRO A 192 -14.80 11.71 2.55
N THR A 193 -14.35 12.95 2.73
CA THR A 193 -14.39 13.99 1.69
C THR A 193 -13.06 14.71 1.45
N THR A 194 -12.03 14.34 2.20
CA THR A 194 -10.68 14.88 1.99
C THR A 194 -9.73 13.70 1.95
N ASP A 195 -8.69 13.80 1.14
CA ASP A 195 -7.72 12.71 0.98
C ASP A 195 -6.76 12.72 2.16
N ALA A 196 -7.27 12.22 3.29
CA ALA A 196 -6.60 12.23 4.56
C ALA A 196 -6.78 10.90 5.27
N VAL A 197 -5.70 10.44 5.88
CA VAL A 197 -5.70 9.31 6.82
C VAL A 197 -5.36 9.81 8.20
N ALA A 198 -6.13 9.38 9.20
CA ALA A 198 -5.85 9.64 10.59
C ALA A 198 -5.48 8.35 11.31
N ALA A 199 -4.57 8.45 12.27
CA ALA A 199 -4.27 7.36 13.17
C ALA A 199 -4.12 7.83 14.62
N ARG A 200 -4.49 6.96 15.55
CA ARG A 200 -4.28 7.10 16.99
C ARG A 200 -3.61 5.84 17.51
N VAL A 201 -2.43 6.00 18.09
CA VAL A 201 -1.62 4.94 18.71
C VAL A 201 -1.74 5.08 20.21
N GLU A 202 -2.12 3.99 20.90
CA GLU A 202 -2.30 3.93 22.35
C GLU A 202 -1.41 2.82 22.91
N SER A 203 -0.40 3.21 23.69
CA SER A 203 0.54 2.28 24.31
C SER A 203 1.40 2.96 25.40
N PRO A 204 1.75 2.26 26.50
CA PRO A 204 2.81 2.71 27.40
C PRO A 204 4.15 2.99 26.68
N LEU A 205 4.41 2.33 25.55
CA LEU A 205 5.63 2.52 24.76
C LEU A 205 5.77 3.93 24.17
N VAL A 206 4.67 4.66 24.00
CA VAL A 206 4.70 6.07 23.57
C VAL A 206 5.44 6.91 24.61
N ASN A 207 5.07 6.78 25.88
CA ASN A 207 5.71 7.52 26.98
C ASN A 207 7.13 7.05 27.26
N ALA A 208 7.45 5.78 26.96
CA ALA A 208 8.81 5.25 27.00
C ALA A 208 9.70 5.80 25.86
N GLY A 209 9.12 6.46 24.85
CA GLY A 209 9.83 6.90 23.64
C GLY A 209 10.30 5.74 22.77
N ARG A 210 9.55 4.64 22.78
CA ARG A 210 9.81 3.41 22.02
C ARG A 210 8.88 3.25 20.80
N ILE A 211 8.01 4.23 20.58
CA ILE A 211 7.19 4.38 19.38
C ILE A 211 7.44 5.78 18.82
N ALA A 212 7.75 5.83 17.53
CA ALA A 212 7.70 7.04 16.72
C ALA A 212 6.85 6.76 15.46
N VAL A 213 6.37 7.82 14.83
CA VAL A 213 5.71 7.75 13.53
C VAL A 213 6.66 8.28 12.49
N PHE A 214 6.74 7.65 11.32
CA PHE A 214 7.52 8.18 10.21
C PHE A 214 6.64 8.43 8.98
N ILE A 215 7.06 9.38 8.16
CA ILE A 215 6.60 9.52 6.78
C ILE A 215 7.80 9.42 5.84
N ASP A 216 7.68 8.54 4.84
CA ASP A 216 8.67 8.33 3.79
C ASP A 216 8.07 8.68 2.42
N PHE A 217 8.96 8.98 1.49
CA PHE A 217 8.60 9.43 0.17
C PHE A 217 9.37 8.65 -0.91
N PRO A 218 8.68 7.91 -1.79
CA PRO A 218 9.35 7.11 -2.83
C PRO A 218 9.71 7.99 -4.03
N SER A 219 10.81 7.68 -4.70
CA SER A 219 11.07 8.28 -6.01
C SER A 219 10.30 7.57 -7.12
N ASP A 220 10.20 8.22 -8.28
CA ASP A 220 9.57 7.63 -9.47
C ASP A 220 10.22 6.28 -9.85
N ARG A 221 9.37 5.29 -10.12
CA ARG A 221 9.73 4.02 -10.74
C ARG A 221 8.59 3.59 -11.64
N ARG A 222 8.86 3.58 -12.95
CA ARG A 222 7.99 2.97 -13.95
C ARG A 222 7.86 1.48 -13.67
N SER A 223 6.66 1.06 -13.28
CA SER A 223 6.29 -0.33 -13.15
C SER A 223 4.79 -0.50 -13.35
N GLU A 224 4.41 -1.62 -13.92
CA GLU A 224 3.02 -2.00 -14.21
C GLU A 224 2.64 -3.20 -13.35
N PHE A 225 1.44 -3.15 -12.76
CA PHE A 225 0.90 -4.12 -11.82
C PHE A 225 1.78 -4.43 -10.60
N ASP A 226 2.63 -3.50 -10.18
CA ASP A 226 3.52 -3.68 -9.03
C ASP A 226 2.74 -3.51 -7.72
N ASN A 227 2.92 -4.47 -6.81
CA ASN A 227 2.34 -4.42 -5.47
C ASN A 227 2.86 -3.23 -4.64
N PHE A 228 4.04 -2.69 -4.98
CA PHE A 228 4.68 -1.55 -4.30
C PHE A 228 5.13 -0.53 -5.33
N VAL A 229 4.38 0.57 -5.43
CA VAL A 229 4.62 1.62 -6.41
C VAL A 229 5.74 2.55 -5.93
N GLY A 230 6.67 2.87 -6.83
CA GLY A 230 7.81 3.75 -6.59
C GLY A 230 9.09 3.03 -6.13
N SER A 231 10.22 3.74 -6.18
CA SER A 231 11.52 3.27 -5.69
C SER A 231 11.77 3.80 -4.29
N TRP A 232 11.89 2.86 -3.33
CA TRP A 232 12.19 3.13 -1.92
C TRP A 232 13.68 3.02 -1.60
N ASP A 233 14.44 2.42 -2.51
CA ASP A 233 15.87 2.17 -2.45
C ASP A 233 16.69 3.25 -3.17
N ARG A 234 16.07 4.23 -3.83
CA ARG A 234 16.74 5.37 -4.48
C ARG A 234 16.10 6.71 -4.10
N PRO A 235 16.00 7.03 -2.80
CA PRO A 235 15.47 8.29 -2.31
C PRO A 235 16.23 9.47 -2.93
N LYS A 236 15.44 10.47 -3.33
CA LYS A 236 15.91 11.76 -3.82
C LYS A 236 15.37 12.85 -2.88
N PRO A 237 16.03 13.09 -1.73
CA PRO A 237 15.55 14.04 -0.74
C PRO A 237 15.40 15.46 -1.32
N GLU A 238 16.10 15.79 -2.40
CA GLU A 238 15.93 17.05 -3.14
C GLU A 238 14.54 17.22 -3.78
N GLU A 239 13.79 16.13 -4.00
CA GLU A 239 12.42 16.14 -4.50
C GLU A 239 11.41 16.57 -3.41
N THR A 240 11.85 16.73 -2.16
CA THR A 240 10.98 17.02 -1.02
C THR A 240 11.41 18.29 -0.29
N LYS A 241 10.48 19.25 -0.17
CA LYS A 241 10.66 20.44 0.66
C LYS A 241 9.72 20.38 1.86
N MET A 242 10.27 20.48 3.06
CA MET A 242 9.50 20.48 4.31
C MET A 242 9.50 21.86 4.97
N VAL A 243 8.33 22.30 5.43
CA VAL A 243 8.14 23.47 6.29
C VAL A 243 7.40 23.05 7.57
N LEU A 244 8.04 23.24 8.72
CA LEU A 244 7.46 22.95 10.04
C LEU A 244 6.89 24.23 10.66
N LYS A 245 5.62 24.21 11.08
CA LYS A 245 4.96 25.34 11.77
C LYS A 245 4.07 24.85 12.92
N GLY A 246 4.63 24.81 14.12
CA GLY A 246 3.92 24.28 15.30
C GLY A 246 3.77 22.77 15.19
N GLN A 247 2.55 22.25 15.34
CA GLN A 247 2.24 20.81 15.25
C GLN A 247 1.83 20.36 13.84
N THR A 248 2.29 21.07 12.82
CA THR A 248 2.03 20.75 11.40
C THR A 248 3.33 20.83 10.61
N ALA A 249 3.64 19.76 9.89
CA ALA A 249 4.68 19.73 8.86
C ALA A 249 4.03 19.67 7.48
N ALA A 250 4.35 20.63 6.64
CA ALA A 250 3.91 20.70 5.26
C ALA A 250 5.06 20.27 4.33
N PHE A 251 4.78 19.31 3.46
CA PHE A 251 5.71 18.78 2.46
C PHE A 251 5.22 19.19 1.08
N THR A 252 6.15 19.63 0.23
CA THR A 252 5.94 19.81 -1.21
C THR A 252 6.82 18.81 -1.93
N ARG A 253 6.22 17.99 -2.77
CA ARG A 253 6.86 16.89 -3.47
C ARG A 253 6.86 17.16 -4.97
N THR A 254 8.05 17.17 -5.58
CA THR A 254 8.25 17.44 -7.00
C THR A 254 9.06 16.31 -7.61
N LEU A 255 8.41 15.42 -8.35
CA LEU A 255 9.07 14.33 -9.08
C LEU A 255 9.66 14.87 -10.38
N LYS A 256 10.84 14.39 -10.76
CA LYS A 256 11.45 14.74 -12.05
C LYS A 256 10.76 13.97 -13.18
N GLY A 257 10.11 14.67 -14.10
CA GLY A 257 9.46 14.07 -15.27
C GLY A 257 8.86 15.09 -16.22
N GLU A 258 8.03 14.61 -17.15
CA GLU A 258 7.19 15.47 -18.00
C GLU A 258 6.06 16.12 -17.18
N THR A 259 5.60 15.45 -16.11
CA THR A 259 4.75 16.08 -15.09
C THR A 259 5.63 16.90 -14.15
N VAL A 260 5.42 18.21 -14.15
CA VAL A 260 6.19 19.15 -13.31
C VAL A 260 5.40 19.68 -12.10
N ASP A 261 4.09 19.44 -12.06
CA ASP A 261 3.24 19.91 -10.97
C ASP A 261 3.55 19.15 -9.68
N PRO A 262 3.79 19.86 -8.55
CA PRO A 262 4.01 19.20 -7.27
C PRO A 262 2.70 18.67 -6.68
N TYR A 263 2.82 17.70 -5.80
CA TYR A 263 1.77 17.38 -4.83
C TYR A 263 2.19 17.79 -3.41
N PHE A 264 1.20 17.90 -2.54
CA PHE A 264 1.36 18.45 -1.21
C PHE A 264 0.90 17.44 -0.17
N VAL A 265 1.65 17.36 0.93
CA VAL A 265 1.32 16.53 2.09
C VAL A 265 1.36 17.38 3.35
N ALA A 266 0.37 17.23 4.23
CA ALA A 266 0.35 17.89 5.52
C ALA A 266 0.23 16.84 6.62
N LEU A 267 1.27 16.71 7.46
CA LEU A 267 1.24 15.89 8.68
C LEU A 267 0.95 16.80 9.87
N THR A 268 -0.21 16.63 10.49
CA THR A 268 -0.63 17.36 11.70
C THR A 268 -0.78 16.39 12.86
N TRP A 269 -0.28 16.74 14.04
CA TRP A 269 -0.37 15.88 15.23
C TRP A 269 -0.89 16.63 16.44
N LYS A 270 -1.21 15.88 17.50
CA LYS A 270 -1.53 16.44 18.82
C LYS A 270 -0.46 16.05 19.83
N GLY A 271 -0.12 17.02 20.69
CA GLY A 271 0.82 16.83 21.80
C GLY A 271 2.24 17.27 21.44
N LYS A 272 3.13 17.21 22.44
CA LYS A 272 4.54 17.54 22.26
C LYS A 272 5.22 16.40 21.50
N ALA A 273 5.79 16.72 20.35
CA ALA A 273 6.59 15.79 19.54
C ALA A 273 7.63 16.57 18.75
N ALA A 274 8.73 15.89 18.40
CA ALA A 274 9.80 16.44 17.57
C ALA A 274 9.82 15.71 16.22
N LEU A 275 9.88 16.46 15.12
CA LEU A 275 10.02 15.91 13.78
C LEU A 275 11.48 16.02 13.33
N THR A 276 12.11 14.91 12.94
CA THR A 276 13.50 14.84 12.51
C THR A 276 13.63 14.24 11.10
N PRO A 277 14.27 14.94 10.13
CA PRO A 277 14.61 14.37 8.83
C PRO A 277 15.70 13.29 8.92
N SER A 278 15.78 12.44 7.89
CA SER A 278 16.60 11.23 7.86
C SER A 278 18.11 11.47 7.92
N GLU A 279 18.62 12.58 7.36
CA GLU A 279 20.03 12.99 7.51
C GLU A 279 20.45 13.20 8.98
N LYS A 280 19.49 13.30 9.89
CA LYS A 280 19.70 13.45 11.34
C LYS A 280 19.04 12.34 12.16
N ALA A 281 18.49 11.30 11.52
CA ALA A 281 17.76 10.23 12.20
C ALA A 281 18.71 9.06 12.57
N PRO A 282 18.79 8.65 13.86
CA PRO A 282 19.79 7.68 14.33
C PRO A 282 19.51 6.20 14.01
N HIS A 283 18.54 5.87 13.15
CA HIS A 283 18.08 4.48 12.97
C HIS A 283 17.96 4.08 11.49
N LEU A 284 19.11 3.83 10.86
CA LEU A 284 19.16 2.97 9.67
C LEU A 284 19.18 1.51 10.13
N LEU A 285 18.32 0.66 9.55
CA LEU A 285 18.38 -0.78 9.80
C LEU A 285 19.72 -1.32 9.26
N PRO A 286 20.52 -2.02 10.09
CA PRO A 286 21.88 -2.38 9.72
C PRO A 286 21.92 -3.49 8.65
N LEU A 287 22.97 -3.46 7.84
CA LEU A 287 23.47 -4.57 7.06
C LEU A 287 23.95 -5.63 8.06
N VAL A 288 23.24 -6.75 8.14
CA VAL A 288 23.62 -7.87 9.00
C VAL A 288 23.92 -9.06 8.10
N ILE A 289 25.14 -9.57 8.20
CA ILE A 289 25.52 -10.82 7.53
C ILE A 289 24.90 -11.96 8.34
N GLN A 290 24.03 -12.73 7.71
CA GLN A 290 23.37 -13.87 8.35
C GLN A 290 24.20 -15.15 8.19
N LYS A 291 24.84 -15.32 7.03
CA LYS A 291 25.70 -16.45 6.74
C LYS A 291 26.65 -16.11 5.59
N ALA A 292 27.90 -16.53 5.66
CA ALA A 292 28.82 -16.47 4.53
C ALA A 292 29.65 -17.76 4.44
N GLU A 293 29.73 -18.33 3.23
CA GLU A 293 30.47 -19.57 2.96
C GLU A 293 31.39 -19.37 1.75
N TYR A 294 32.65 -19.76 1.89
CA TYR A 294 33.65 -19.68 0.83
C TYR A 294 34.15 -21.08 0.47
N GLY A 295 34.03 -21.47 -0.79
CA GLY A 295 34.34 -22.84 -1.18
C GLY A 295 34.00 -23.19 -2.61
N ALA A 296 34.18 -24.46 -2.93
CA ALA A 296 33.81 -25.08 -4.20
C ALA A 296 33.54 -26.56 -3.98
N GLU A 297 32.73 -27.15 -4.88
CA GLU A 297 32.37 -28.56 -4.82
C GLU A 297 31.79 -28.95 -3.45
N ASP A 298 32.38 -29.93 -2.77
CA ASP A 298 31.99 -30.45 -1.47
C ASP A 298 32.74 -29.82 -0.28
N LYS A 299 33.65 -28.85 -0.54
CA LYS A 299 34.47 -28.21 0.50
C LYS A 299 34.17 -26.71 0.65
N TRP A 300 33.58 -26.36 1.79
CA TRP A 300 33.19 -25.00 2.14
C TRP A 300 33.69 -24.63 3.53
N PHE A 301 34.25 -23.43 3.65
CA PHE A 301 34.56 -22.80 4.93
C PHE A 301 33.46 -21.82 5.30
N ASP A 302 33.01 -21.88 6.55
CA ASP A 302 32.18 -20.83 7.14
C ASP A 302 33.06 -19.61 7.43
N VAL A 303 32.76 -18.51 6.75
CA VAL A 303 33.49 -17.25 6.85
C VAL A 303 32.59 -16.12 7.37
N THR A 304 31.46 -16.47 7.98
CA THR A 304 30.43 -15.52 8.44
C THR A 304 31.01 -14.43 9.32
N ASP A 305 31.84 -14.78 10.31
CA ASP A 305 32.44 -13.81 11.23
C ASP A 305 33.43 -12.86 10.54
N LEU A 306 34.21 -13.36 9.57
CA LEU A 306 35.17 -12.56 8.82
C LEU A 306 34.44 -11.53 7.94
N VAL A 307 33.41 -11.98 7.22
CA VAL A 307 32.59 -11.11 6.36
C VAL A 307 31.80 -10.10 7.21
N SER A 308 31.28 -10.52 8.37
CA SER A 308 30.59 -9.63 9.32
C SER A 308 31.48 -8.51 9.84
N LYS A 309 32.73 -8.82 10.21
CA LYS A 309 33.71 -7.83 10.69
C LYS A 309 34.17 -6.84 9.63
N ALA A 310 34.02 -7.20 8.35
CA ALA A 310 34.36 -6.32 7.23
C ALA A 310 33.29 -5.25 6.95
N VAL A 311 32.08 -5.36 7.53
CA VAL A 311 31.03 -4.35 7.40
C VAL A 311 31.45 -3.04 8.07
N LYS A 312 31.45 -1.94 7.32
CA LYS A 312 31.77 -0.58 7.82
C LYS A 312 30.73 0.41 7.31
N GLY A 313 30.21 1.25 8.21
CA GLY A 313 29.28 2.32 7.82
C GLY A 313 28.01 1.84 7.11
N ASN A 314 27.49 0.66 7.48
CA ASN A 314 26.35 0.01 6.82
C ASN A 314 26.59 -0.47 5.38
N GLN A 315 27.85 -0.72 5.03
CA GLN A 315 28.29 -1.17 3.71
C GLN A 315 29.29 -2.33 3.84
N LEU A 316 29.42 -3.14 2.81
CA LEU A 316 30.47 -4.15 2.67
C LEU A 316 31.17 -3.94 1.34
N SER A 317 32.50 -3.75 1.38
CA SER A 317 33.35 -3.81 0.19
C SER A 317 34.51 -4.74 0.50
N LEU A 318 34.63 -5.82 -0.26
CA LEU A 318 35.55 -6.91 0.02
C LEU A 318 36.13 -7.48 -1.27
N PHE A 319 37.45 -7.60 -1.34
CA PHE A 319 38.11 -8.37 -2.39
C PHE A 319 38.18 -9.85 -1.95
N VAL A 320 37.49 -10.72 -2.68
CA VAL A 320 37.32 -12.14 -2.34
C VAL A 320 38.53 -12.93 -2.81
N ASN A 321 39.33 -13.50 -1.91
CA ASN A 321 40.49 -14.33 -2.27
C ASN A 321 40.87 -15.34 -1.15
N ASN A 322 41.83 -16.21 -1.46
CA ASN A 322 42.31 -17.23 -0.51
C ASN A 322 43.16 -16.66 0.62
N ASP A 323 43.79 -15.50 0.42
CA ASP A 323 44.56 -14.83 1.48
C ASP A 323 43.64 -14.39 2.63
N LEU A 324 42.41 -13.98 2.29
CA LEU A 324 41.42 -13.51 3.26
C LEU A 324 40.68 -14.66 3.95
N PHE A 325 40.35 -15.73 3.21
CA PHE A 325 39.43 -16.79 3.69
C PHE A 325 40.09 -18.15 3.91
N GLY A 326 41.36 -18.31 3.50
CA GLY A 326 41.99 -19.62 3.35
C GLY A 326 41.58 -20.32 2.05
N ASP A 327 42.28 -21.41 1.72
CA ASP A 327 41.99 -22.22 0.54
C ASP A 327 41.36 -23.59 0.94
N PRO A 328 40.03 -23.76 0.79
CA PRO A 328 39.35 -25.01 1.13
C PRO A 328 39.67 -26.14 0.16
N ILE A 329 40.03 -25.83 -1.09
CA ILE A 329 40.35 -26.82 -2.12
C ILE A 329 41.39 -26.29 -3.11
N LEU A 330 42.60 -26.83 -3.01
CA LEU A 330 43.73 -26.44 -3.85
C LEU A 330 43.43 -26.66 -5.33
N LYS A 331 43.84 -25.69 -6.16
CA LYS A 331 43.72 -25.71 -7.63
C LYS A 331 42.29 -25.65 -8.20
N THR A 332 41.28 -25.43 -7.34
CA THR A 332 39.91 -25.16 -7.77
C THR A 332 39.58 -23.69 -7.49
N VAL A 333 38.79 -23.05 -8.37
CA VAL A 333 38.34 -21.65 -8.18
C VAL A 333 37.17 -21.64 -7.19
N LYS A 334 37.27 -20.83 -6.13
CA LYS A 334 36.23 -20.75 -5.10
C LYS A 334 35.17 -19.70 -5.42
N THR A 335 34.02 -19.84 -4.77
CA THR A 335 32.95 -18.86 -4.76
C THR A 335 32.64 -18.47 -3.32
N LEU A 336 32.46 -17.17 -3.07
CA LEU A 336 31.87 -16.66 -1.85
C LEU A 336 30.35 -16.58 -2.03
N LYS A 337 29.60 -17.19 -1.11
CA LYS A 337 28.15 -17.04 -0.99
C LYS A 337 27.84 -16.28 0.29
N VAL A 338 27.05 -15.21 0.20
CA VAL A 338 26.67 -14.39 1.36
C VAL A 338 25.16 -14.26 1.41
N SER A 339 24.58 -14.60 2.55
CA SER A 339 23.19 -14.29 2.92
C SER A 339 23.21 -13.17 3.96
N TYR A 340 22.44 -12.12 3.74
CA TYR A 340 22.46 -10.93 4.58
C TYR A 340 21.09 -10.26 4.61
N THR A 341 20.83 -9.46 5.64
CA THR A 341 19.71 -8.52 5.64
C THR A 341 20.22 -7.11 5.41
N LEU A 342 19.61 -6.39 4.49
CA LEU A 342 19.90 -4.99 4.24
C LEU A 342 18.57 -4.22 4.29
N GLY A 343 18.44 -3.24 5.18
CA GLY A 343 17.15 -2.58 5.41
C GLY A 343 16.04 -3.51 5.93
N GLY A 344 16.41 -4.61 6.58
CA GLY A 344 15.48 -5.66 7.03
C GLY A 344 15.02 -6.64 5.95
N GLN A 345 15.46 -6.47 4.69
CA GLN A 345 15.14 -7.40 3.60
C GLN A 345 16.22 -8.48 3.47
N PRO A 346 15.87 -9.77 3.44
CA PRO A 346 16.82 -10.85 3.22
C PRO A 346 17.26 -10.87 1.75
N LEU A 347 18.57 -10.87 1.53
CA LEU A 347 19.21 -10.86 0.22
C LEU A 347 20.35 -11.87 0.19
N THR A 348 20.72 -12.29 -1.02
CA THR A 348 21.91 -13.11 -1.23
C THR A 348 22.81 -12.51 -2.30
N ALA A 349 24.11 -12.74 -2.19
CA ALA A 349 25.11 -12.37 -3.18
C ALA A 349 26.08 -13.53 -3.39
N GLN A 350 26.56 -13.69 -4.61
CA GLN A 350 27.61 -14.67 -4.95
C GLN A 350 28.67 -14.00 -5.81
N VAL A 351 29.94 -14.21 -5.45
CA VAL A 351 31.09 -13.59 -6.11
C VAL A 351 32.21 -14.62 -6.21
N GLY A 352 32.88 -14.67 -7.37
CA GLY A 352 34.00 -15.59 -7.60
C GLY A 352 35.29 -15.15 -6.89
N GLU A 353 36.21 -16.07 -6.72
CA GLU A 353 37.58 -15.77 -6.30
C GLU A 353 38.23 -14.71 -7.21
N ASN A 354 38.98 -13.79 -6.61
CA ASN A 354 39.61 -12.60 -7.19
C ASN A 354 38.64 -11.55 -7.76
N GLN A 355 37.42 -11.47 -7.22
CA GLN A 355 36.44 -10.43 -7.55
C GLN A 355 36.06 -9.59 -6.32
N ASN A 356 35.51 -8.41 -6.56
CA ASN A 356 34.98 -7.55 -5.50
C ASN A 356 33.51 -7.85 -5.20
N LEU A 357 33.20 -8.11 -3.94
CA LEU A 357 31.84 -8.01 -3.41
C LEU A 357 31.60 -6.60 -2.89
N ASN A 358 30.63 -5.91 -3.48
CA ASN A 358 30.19 -4.58 -3.03
C ASN A 358 28.70 -4.63 -2.67
N ILE A 359 28.40 -4.51 -1.38
CA ILE A 359 27.06 -4.28 -0.86
C ILE A 359 27.04 -2.84 -0.34
N GLN A 360 26.38 -1.95 -1.07
CA GLN A 360 26.22 -0.57 -0.62
C GLN A 360 25.12 -0.46 0.44
N SER A 361 25.20 0.59 1.25
CA SER A 361 24.15 0.93 2.20
C SER A 361 22.85 1.16 1.43
N VAL A 362 21.71 0.76 2.00
CA VAL A 362 20.43 1.31 1.54
C VAL A 362 20.58 2.82 1.59
N PRO A 363 20.32 3.56 0.50
CA PRO A 363 20.35 5.00 0.58
C PRO A 363 19.34 5.43 1.65
N THR A 364 19.70 6.44 2.43
CA THR A 364 18.88 6.93 3.53
C THR A 364 17.51 7.30 2.97
N PRO A 365 16.41 6.62 3.35
CA PRO A 365 15.09 6.97 2.83
C PRO A 365 14.83 8.46 3.08
N ASP A 366 14.08 9.10 2.20
CA ASP A 366 13.58 10.47 2.43
C ASP A 366 12.50 10.41 3.53
N ARG A 367 12.97 10.20 4.76
CA ARG A 367 12.21 9.84 5.95
C ARG A 367 12.17 11.00 6.91
N TYR A 368 10.99 11.29 7.44
CA TYR A 368 10.79 12.25 8.52
C TYR A 368 10.15 11.55 9.70
N THR A 369 10.83 11.53 10.83
CA THR A 369 10.42 10.79 12.03
C THR A 369 9.86 11.74 13.07
N LEU A 370 8.59 11.55 13.41
CA LEU A 370 7.86 12.27 14.44
C LEU A 370 7.91 11.48 15.74
N GLN A 371 8.74 11.94 16.67
CA GLN A 371 8.96 11.34 17.97
C GLN A 371 8.12 12.06 19.04
N PRO A 372 7.10 11.40 19.65
CA PRO A 372 6.42 11.93 20.83
C PRO A 372 7.40 12.17 21.98
N ALA A 373 7.19 13.25 22.74
CA ALA A 373 7.99 13.56 23.91
C ALA A 373 7.76 12.52 25.02
N LYS A 374 8.84 12.01 25.61
CA LYS A 374 8.79 11.01 26.68
C LYS A 374 8.01 11.54 27.88
N GLY A 375 7.14 10.69 28.44
CA GLY A 375 6.32 11.00 29.63
C GLY A 375 5.23 12.08 29.45
N GLU A 376 5.05 12.62 28.25
CA GLU A 376 4.14 13.76 27.99
C GLU A 376 2.89 13.36 27.20
N ALA A 377 2.79 12.10 26.74
CA ALA A 377 1.61 11.61 26.04
C ALA A 377 0.49 11.32 27.04
N LYS A 378 -0.55 12.14 27.00
CA LYS A 378 -1.79 11.95 27.76
C LYS A 378 -2.38 10.58 27.41
N ASP A 379 -2.74 9.80 28.43
CA ASP A 379 -3.30 8.45 28.33
C ASP A 379 -2.40 7.44 27.56
N GLY A 380 -1.09 7.75 27.42
CA GLY A 380 -0.18 6.95 26.59
C GLY A 380 -0.56 6.97 25.11
N ALA A 381 -1.26 8.02 24.66
CA ALA A 381 -1.80 8.12 23.31
C ALA A 381 -1.08 9.17 22.46
N PHE A 382 -0.85 8.85 21.20
CA PHE A 382 -0.34 9.77 20.19
C PHE A 382 -1.20 9.68 18.93
N SER A 383 -1.56 10.82 18.35
CA SER A 383 -2.44 10.85 17.16
C SER A 383 -2.00 11.88 16.15
N PHE A 384 -2.22 11.55 14.88
CA PHE A 384 -1.91 12.42 13.75
C PHE A 384 -2.94 12.26 12.63
N VAL A 385 -2.93 13.24 11.73
CA VAL A 385 -3.65 13.26 10.45
C VAL A 385 -2.64 13.59 9.37
N ALA A 386 -2.57 12.76 8.35
CA ALA A 386 -1.81 13.02 7.13
C ALA A 386 -2.80 13.29 6.00
N SER A 387 -2.73 14.48 5.42
CA SER A 387 -3.56 14.91 4.28
C SER A 387 -2.72 15.03 3.02
N PHE A 388 -3.28 14.67 1.88
CA PHE A 388 -2.65 14.69 0.57
C PHE A 388 -3.50 15.53 -0.39
N ALA A 389 -2.88 16.28 -1.29
CA ALA A 389 -3.61 17.07 -2.28
C ALA A 389 -2.75 17.43 -3.50
N PRO A 390 -3.37 17.65 -4.67
CA PRO A 390 -2.70 18.18 -5.87
C PRO A 390 -2.42 19.71 -5.76
N LYS A 391 -2.88 20.35 -4.67
CA LYS A 391 -2.70 21.78 -4.40
C LYS A 391 -2.30 21.98 -2.94
N ALA A 392 -1.70 23.14 -2.64
CA ALA A 392 -1.28 23.47 -1.29
C ALA A 392 -2.45 23.32 -0.29
N ILE A 393 -2.21 22.56 0.77
CA ILE A 393 -3.22 22.22 1.78
C ILE A 393 -3.35 23.41 2.74
N PRO A 394 -4.53 24.03 2.86
CA PRO A 394 -4.76 25.06 3.87
C PRO A 394 -4.53 24.50 5.27
N ARG A 395 -4.06 25.35 6.18
CA ARG A 395 -3.89 24.93 7.57
C ARG A 395 -5.25 24.53 8.15
N SER A 396 -5.36 23.27 8.55
CA SER A 396 -6.55 22.71 9.16
C SER A 396 -6.25 22.32 10.60
N ASN A 397 -7.23 22.51 11.49
CA ASN A 397 -7.20 21.99 12.86
C ASN A 397 -7.82 20.59 12.95
N SER A 398 -7.97 19.89 11.82
CA SER A 398 -8.51 18.53 11.81
C SER A 398 -7.66 17.62 12.68
N ASP A 399 -8.33 16.84 13.52
CA ASP A 399 -7.72 15.88 14.41
C ASP A 399 -8.26 14.47 14.14
N ALA A 400 -7.56 13.47 14.66
CA ALA A 400 -7.93 12.08 14.43
C ALA A 400 -9.35 11.77 14.92
N THR A 401 -9.78 12.35 16.04
CA THR A 401 -11.13 12.15 16.58
C THR A 401 -12.23 12.61 15.61
N THR A 402 -12.02 13.76 14.97
CA THR A 402 -12.94 14.34 13.98
C THR A 402 -12.98 13.47 12.73
N VAL A 403 -11.82 13.00 12.25
CA VAL A 403 -11.74 12.08 11.11
C VAL A 403 -12.46 10.77 11.40
N PHE A 404 -12.29 10.19 12.59
CA PHE A 404 -12.98 8.96 12.98
C PHE A 404 -14.49 9.14 13.06
N ALA A 405 -14.98 10.29 13.53
CA ALA A 405 -16.41 10.62 13.53
C ALA A 405 -16.95 10.74 12.11
N ALA A 406 -16.26 11.49 11.25
CA ALA A 406 -16.66 11.66 9.85
C ALA A 406 -16.69 10.32 9.09
N SER A 407 -15.70 9.44 9.31
CA SER A 407 -15.68 8.08 8.74
C SER A 407 -16.91 7.28 9.16
N ARG A 408 -17.22 7.24 10.47
CA ARG A 408 -18.38 6.52 11.01
C ARG A 408 -19.68 6.98 10.37
N ASP A 409 -19.89 8.29 10.30
CA ASP A 409 -21.13 8.85 9.80
C ASP A 409 -21.30 8.57 8.30
N ASN A 410 -20.21 8.70 7.53
CA ASN A 410 -20.23 8.46 6.10
C ASN A 410 -20.46 6.98 5.74
N TRP A 411 -19.75 6.05 6.39
CA TRP A 411 -19.93 4.61 6.13
C TRP A 411 -21.30 4.13 6.59
N ARG A 412 -21.78 4.59 7.76
CA ARG A 412 -23.15 4.31 8.20
C ARG A 412 -24.17 4.80 7.17
N HIS A 413 -23.99 6.02 6.66
CA HIS A 413 -24.87 6.56 5.63
C HIS A 413 -24.86 5.68 4.37
N TYR A 414 -23.68 5.37 3.83
CA TYR A 414 -23.51 4.50 2.66
C TYR A 414 -24.25 3.17 2.79
N TRP A 415 -24.04 2.46 3.89
CA TRP A 415 -24.71 1.18 4.12
C TRP A 415 -26.21 1.33 4.35
N SER A 416 -26.67 2.45 4.91
CA SER A 416 -28.09 2.68 5.21
C SER A 416 -28.91 3.11 3.99
N THR A 417 -28.28 3.71 2.98
CA THR A 417 -28.96 4.23 1.78
C THR A 417 -28.72 3.41 0.53
N GLY A 418 -27.65 2.60 0.48
CA GLY A 418 -27.33 1.73 -0.65
C GLY A 418 -28.23 0.51 -0.82
N GLY A 419 -28.05 -0.18 -1.95
CA GLY A 419 -28.67 -1.48 -2.20
C GLY A 419 -28.10 -2.54 -1.25
N ALA A 420 -28.97 -3.34 -0.64
CA ALA A 420 -28.58 -4.41 0.28
C ALA A 420 -29.34 -5.69 -0.03
N ILE A 421 -28.65 -6.82 0.07
CA ILE A 421 -29.21 -8.17 -0.11
C ILE A 421 -28.82 -8.97 1.12
N ASP A 422 -29.81 -9.49 1.84
CA ASP A 422 -29.60 -10.44 2.94
C ASP A 422 -29.95 -11.85 2.44
N LEU A 423 -28.97 -12.75 2.50
CA LEU A 423 -29.08 -14.13 2.03
C LEU A 423 -29.26 -15.14 3.17
N SER A 424 -29.43 -14.68 4.42
CA SER A 424 -29.56 -15.55 5.61
C SER A 424 -30.81 -16.44 5.60
N GLY A 425 -31.81 -16.13 4.78
CA GLY A 425 -32.98 -16.98 4.55
C GLY A 425 -32.77 -18.09 3.51
N SER A 426 -31.60 -18.16 2.86
CA SER A 426 -31.29 -19.18 1.86
C SER A 426 -31.03 -20.54 2.49
N GLN A 427 -31.53 -21.61 1.85
CA GLN A 427 -31.25 -23.00 2.25
C GLN A 427 -29.92 -23.52 1.66
N ASP A 428 -29.33 -22.81 0.67
CA ASP A 428 -28.04 -23.23 0.10
C ASP A 428 -26.92 -22.96 1.11
N PRO A 429 -26.11 -23.96 1.52
CA PRO A 429 -25.09 -23.79 2.56
C PRO A 429 -23.99 -22.78 2.20
N ARG A 430 -23.88 -22.37 0.93
CA ARG A 430 -22.88 -21.41 0.44
C ARG A 430 -23.33 -19.95 0.58
N TRP A 431 -24.56 -19.70 1.04
CA TRP A 431 -25.16 -18.36 1.09
C TRP A 431 -24.26 -17.34 1.82
N LYS A 432 -23.65 -17.77 2.94
CA LYS A 432 -22.85 -16.88 3.80
C LYS A 432 -21.58 -16.40 3.10
N GLU A 433 -20.95 -17.27 2.31
CA GLU A 433 -19.76 -16.91 1.54
C GLU A 433 -20.10 -15.99 0.36
N LEU A 434 -21.22 -16.25 -0.33
CA LEU A 434 -21.69 -15.35 -1.39
C LEU A 434 -22.04 -13.97 -0.84
N GLU A 435 -22.74 -13.91 0.29
CA GLU A 435 -23.08 -12.65 0.97
C GLU A 435 -21.83 -11.89 1.41
N ARG A 436 -20.85 -12.59 1.99
CA ARG A 436 -19.56 -12.01 2.36
C ARG A 436 -18.89 -11.36 1.14
N ARG A 437 -18.86 -12.05 -0.02
CA ARG A 437 -18.30 -11.49 -1.26
C ARG A 437 -19.06 -10.25 -1.72
N ILE A 438 -20.39 -10.27 -1.69
CA ILE A 438 -21.22 -9.12 -2.07
C ILE A 438 -20.90 -7.91 -1.18
N VAL A 439 -20.89 -8.10 0.14
CA VAL A 439 -20.63 -7.01 1.10
C VAL A 439 -19.20 -6.49 0.97
N LEU A 440 -18.20 -7.36 0.85
CA LEU A 440 -16.81 -6.94 0.70
C LEU A 440 -16.53 -6.27 -0.66
N SER A 441 -17.14 -6.75 -1.74
CA SER A 441 -17.06 -6.06 -3.04
C SER A 441 -17.64 -4.65 -2.97
N GLN A 442 -18.78 -4.47 -2.30
CA GLN A 442 -19.36 -3.13 -2.08
C GLN A 442 -18.43 -2.21 -1.26
N TYR A 443 -17.75 -2.74 -0.24
CA TYR A 443 -16.76 -1.97 0.51
C TYR A 443 -15.58 -1.58 -0.38
N LEU A 444 -14.99 -2.53 -1.10
CA LEU A 444 -13.82 -2.30 -1.95
C LEU A 444 -14.12 -1.30 -3.06
N MET A 445 -15.25 -1.43 -3.75
CA MET A 445 -15.69 -0.48 -4.77
C MET A 445 -15.88 0.92 -4.17
N LYS A 446 -16.51 1.03 -2.99
CA LYS A 446 -16.68 2.35 -2.34
C LYS A 446 -15.32 2.97 -1.98
N ALA A 447 -14.40 2.19 -1.43
CA ALA A 447 -13.10 2.68 -1.00
C ALA A 447 -12.15 3.04 -2.17
N ASN A 448 -12.21 2.31 -3.29
CA ASN A 448 -11.23 2.40 -4.38
C ASN A 448 -11.77 3.04 -5.67
N GLU A 449 -13.08 2.93 -5.93
CA GLU A 449 -13.63 3.07 -7.28
C GLU A 449 -14.80 4.06 -7.37
N SER A 450 -15.14 4.72 -6.28
CA SER A 450 -16.26 5.68 -6.23
C SER A 450 -15.84 7.15 -6.38
N GLY A 451 -14.65 7.38 -6.93
CA GLY A 451 -14.07 8.70 -7.12
C GLY A 451 -14.43 9.35 -8.46
N SER A 452 -13.67 10.39 -8.79
CA SER A 452 -13.95 11.34 -9.86
C SER A 452 -13.55 10.86 -11.25
N LEU A 453 -12.63 9.90 -11.33
CA LEU A 453 -12.18 9.25 -12.56
C LEU A 453 -12.72 7.82 -12.64
N PRO A 454 -12.90 7.28 -13.87
CA PRO A 454 -13.15 5.85 -14.03
C PRO A 454 -12.08 5.02 -13.30
N PRO A 455 -12.47 4.00 -12.52
CA PRO A 455 -11.51 3.20 -11.80
C PRO A 455 -10.60 2.43 -12.75
N GLN A 456 -9.31 2.36 -12.40
CA GLN A 456 -8.40 1.37 -12.96
C GLN A 456 -8.90 -0.04 -12.58
N GLU A 457 -8.61 -1.04 -13.41
CA GLU A 457 -8.99 -2.45 -13.14
C GLU A 457 -8.59 -2.93 -11.74
N SER A 458 -7.48 -2.41 -11.22
CA SER A 458 -6.94 -2.75 -9.90
C SER A 458 -7.34 -1.79 -8.76
N GLY A 459 -8.24 -0.84 -9.01
CA GLY A 459 -8.63 0.17 -8.02
C GLY A 459 -7.44 1.04 -7.59
N LEU A 460 -7.39 1.47 -6.33
CA LEU A 460 -6.26 2.20 -5.73
C LEU A 460 -5.35 1.25 -4.91
N VAL A 461 -5.25 -0.01 -5.34
CA VAL A 461 -4.47 -1.05 -4.63
C VAL A 461 -3.05 -1.21 -5.19
N ASN A 462 -2.89 -1.24 -6.51
CA ASN A 462 -1.60 -1.36 -7.20
C ASN A 462 -1.60 -0.51 -8.49
N ASN A 463 -0.44 -0.39 -9.14
CA ASN A 463 -0.31 0.29 -10.45
C ASN A 463 0.47 -0.58 -11.42
#